data_AF-A0A3B4T9P2-F1
#
_entry.id   AF-A0A3B4T9P2-F1
#
_cell.length_a   1.000
_cell.length_b   1.000
_cell.length_c   1.000
_cell.angle_alpha   90.00
_cell.angle_beta   90.00
_cell.angle_gamma   90.00
#
_symmetry.space_group_name_H-M   'P 1'
#
loop_
_entity.id
_entity.type
_entity.pdbx_description
1 polymer ?
#
loop_
_entity_poly.entity_id
_entity_poly.type
_entity_poly.pdbx_seq_one_letter_code
_entity_poly.pdbx_strand_id
1 'polypeptide(L)'
;MSHRGHRSVRKRRLLLKKKILSCLFAVYSVLSLSLKKLQIKMCNGCVQKEYPDRGNTCLENGSYLMNYLGCASCHQRDFVLISNKATEDDDGEEIVTYDHVCKNCDHVIARHEYTFSVVDEYQEYTMLCMLCGKAEDSISVLPDDPRQSAPLF
;
A
#
# COMPACT_ATOMS: atom_id res chain seq x y z
N MET A 1 38.30 37.03 16.74
CA MET A 1 37.92 35.66 17.15
C MET A 1 36.51 35.37 16.65
N SER A 2 36.31 34.85 15.44
CA SER A 2 34.97 34.42 14.98
C SER A 2 35.09 33.44 13.81
N HIS A 3 35.08 32.14 14.10
CA HIS A 3 35.03 31.08 13.07
C HIS A 3 34.32 29.84 13.62
N ARG A 4 33.02 29.92 13.96
CA ARG A 4 32.21 28.73 14.31
C ARG A 4 30.75 28.77 13.82
N GLY A 5 30.40 29.54 12.77
CA GLY A 5 29.01 29.66 12.28
C GLY A 5 28.63 28.85 11.03
N HIS A 6 29.57 28.53 10.14
CA HIS A 6 29.21 28.10 8.76
C HIS A 6 29.12 26.58 8.52
N ARG A 7 29.51 25.72 9.47
CA ARG A 7 29.48 24.24 9.27
C ARG A 7 28.08 23.62 9.46
N SER A 8 27.15 24.29 10.13
CA SER A 8 25.83 23.74 10.48
C SER A 8 24.84 23.74 9.31
N VAL A 9 24.84 24.79 8.49
CA VAL A 9 23.87 24.96 7.38
C VAL A 9 24.13 24.00 6.22
N ARG A 10 25.39 23.60 5.98
CA ARG A 10 25.76 22.65 4.93
C ARG A 10 25.30 21.21 5.20
N LYS A 11 25.19 20.79 6.47
CA LYS A 11 24.70 19.45 6.84
C LYS A 11 23.19 19.30 6.60
N ARG A 12 22.39 20.35 6.87
CA ARG A 12 20.94 20.35 6.62
C ARG A 12 20.59 20.24 5.13
N ARG A 13 21.38 20.86 4.25
CA ARG A 13 21.21 20.79 2.79
C ARG A 13 21.55 19.41 2.20
N LEU A 14 22.38 18.62 2.89
CA LEU A 14 22.76 17.27 2.47
C LEU A 14 21.70 16.22 2.88
N LEU A 15 21.05 16.41 4.03
CA LEU A 15 19.92 15.59 4.50
C LEU A 15 18.67 15.75 3.63
N LEU A 16 18.37 16.98 3.20
CA LEU A 16 17.24 17.25 2.30
C LEU A 16 17.45 16.63 0.90
N LYS A 17 18.70 16.64 0.40
CA LYS A 17 19.06 15.96 -0.85
C LYS A 17 19.00 14.44 -0.73
N LYS A 18 19.33 13.88 0.43
CA LYS A 18 19.16 12.43 0.70
C LYS A 18 17.68 12.03 0.77
N LYS A 19 16.81 12.85 1.41
CA LYS A 19 15.35 12.61 1.44
C LYS A 19 14.70 12.68 0.06
N ILE A 20 15.11 13.63 -0.80
CA ILE A 20 14.60 13.71 -2.18
C ILE A 20 15.10 12.54 -3.03
N LEU A 21 16.35 12.11 -2.81
CA LEU A 21 16.92 10.97 -3.54
C LEU A 21 16.32 9.63 -3.08
N SER A 22 15.95 9.48 -1.80
CA SER A 22 15.22 8.31 -1.29
C SER A 22 13.78 8.26 -1.81
N CYS A 23 13.07 9.39 -1.87
CA CYS A 23 11.74 9.45 -2.51
C CYS A 23 11.82 9.10 -4.01
N LEU A 24 12.82 9.59 -4.73
CA LEU A 24 13.00 9.26 -6.14
C LEU A 24 13.38 7.78 -6.34
N PHE A 25 14.16 7.18 -5.42
CA PHE A 25 14.48 5.76 -5.45
C PHE A 25 13.27 4.88 -5.14
N ALA A 26 12.42 5.24 -4.17
CA ALA A 26 11.16 4.54 -3.89
C ALA A 26 10.23 4.59 -5.11
N VAL A 27 10.05 5.78 -5.71
CA VAL A 27 9.25 5.93 -6.93
C VAL A 27 9.85 5.13 -8.11
N TYR A 28 11.18 5.08 -8.25
CA TYR A 28 11.84 4.27 -9.28
C TYR A 28 11.79 2.76 -9.02
N SER A 29 11.86 2.31 -7.76
CA SER A 29 11.72 0.90 -7.38
C SER A 29 10.28 0.41 -7.59
N VAL A 30 9.27 1.23 -7.24
CA VAL A 30 7.85 0.97 -7.53
C VAL A 30 7.63 0.91 -9.05
N LEU A 31 8.21 1.85 -9.83
CA LEU A 31 8.16 1.79 -11.30
C LEU A 31 8.88 0.57 -11.89
N SER A 32 9.98 0.10 -11.27
CA SER A 32 10.79 -1.04 -11.74
C SER A 32 10.15 -2.40 -11.41
N LEU A 33 9.50 -2.55 -10.25
CA LEU A 33 8.61 -3.68 -9.96
C LEU A 33 7.39 -3.70 -10.88
N SER A 34 6.89 -2.52 -11.29
CA SER A 34 5.77 -2.40 -12.24
C SER A 34 6.08 -2.97 -13.63
N LEU A 35 7.36 -3.08 -14.03
CA LEU A 35 7.78 -3.60 -15.34
C LEU A 35 8.07 -5.10 -15.37
N LYS A 36 8.28 -5.75 -14.21
CA LYS A 36 8.43 -7.23 -14.12
C LYS A 36 7.10 -7.97 -13.92
N LYS A 37 6.00 -7.28 -13.58
CA LYS A 37 4.59 -7.78 -13.59
C LYS A 37 4.03 -7.93 -15.04
N LEU A 38 4.83 -8.42 -15.99
CA LEU A 38 4.41 -8.55 -17.39
C LEU A 38 3.33 -9.65 -17.52
N GLN A 39 2.07 -9.19 -17.60
CA GLN A 39 0.84 -9.88 -18.05
C GLN A 39 0.12 -10.90 -17.13
N ILE A 40 -0.05 -10.60 -15.83
CA ILE A 40 -1.25 -11.12 -15.14
C ILE A 40 -2.42 -10.21 -15.53
N LYS A 41 -3.25 -10.63 -16.49
CA LYS A 41 -4.50 -9.93 -16.81
C LYS A 41 -5.47 -10.06 -15.62
N MET A 42 -5.44 -9.09 -14.71
CA MET A 42 -6.51 -8.90 -13.72
C MET A 42 -7.85 -8.79 -14.45
N CYS A 43 -8.91 -9.32 -13.84
CA CYS A 43 -10.16 -9.55 -14.55
C CYS A 43 -11.27 -8.62 -14.08
N ASN A 44 -11.55 -7.60 -14.88
CA ASN A 44 -12.61 -6.64 -14.61
C ASN A 44 -14.01 -7.30 -14.61
N GLY A 45 -14.17 -8.43 -15.29
CA GLY A 45 -15.44 -9.17 -15.32
C GLY A 45 -15.77 -9.91 -14.02
N CYS A 46 -14.80 -10.08 -13.11
CA CYS A 46 -15.03 -10.79 -11.84
C CYS A 46 -15.56 -9.88 -10.72
N VAL A 47 -15.42 -8.57 -10.88
CA VAL A 47 -15.69 -7.57 -9.85
C VAL A 47 -16.84 -6.65 -10.24
N GLN A 48 -17.57 -6.14 -9.26
CA GLN A 48 -18.65 -5.18 -9.50
C GLN A 48 -18.13 -3.79 -9.81
N LYS A 49 -17.12 -3.35 -9.05
CA LYS A 49 -16.44 -2.07 -9.21
C LYS A 49 -14.94 -2.29 -9.12
N GLU A 50 -14.21 -1.69 -10.05
CA GLU A 50 -12.74 -1.69 -9.99
C GLU A 50 -12.29 -0.76 -8.86
N TYR A 51 -11.39 -1.28 -8.00
CA TYR A 51 -10.77 -0.52 -6.90
C TYR A 51 -11.80 0.29 -6.09
N PRO A 52 -12.81 -0.37 -5.47
CA PRO A 52 -13.80 0.34 -4.67
C PRO A 52 -13.10 1.16 -3.58
N ASP A 53 -13.56 2.38 -3.36
CA ASP A 53 -13.05 3.22 -2.28
C ASP A 53 -13.44 2.60 -0.93
N ARG A 54 -12.47 2.47 -0.02
CA ARG A 54 -12.63 1.89 1.31
C ARG A 54 -12.31 2.90 2.42
N GLY A 55 -12.17 4.19 2.08
CA GLY A 55 -11.80 5.24 3.01
C GLY A 55 -10.47 4.91 3.69
N ASN A 56 -10.51 4.79 5.01
CA ASN A 56 -9.35 4.46 5.85
C ASN A 56 -9.22 2.96 6.19
N THR A 57 -10.03 2.09 5.58
CA THR A 57 -9.95 0.64 5.87
C THR A 57 -8.87 -0.02 5.01
N CYS A 58 -7.65 -0.08 5.55
CA CYS A 58 -6.52 -0.82 4.97
C CYS A 58 -6.43 -2.21 5.61
N LEU A 59 -6.52 -3.27 4.80
CA LEU A 59 -6.46 -4.66 5.28
C LEU A 59 -5.27 -5.39 4.66
N GLU A 60 -4.44 -5.99 5.51
CA GLU A 60 -3.33 -6.87 5.11
C GLU A 60 -3.78 -8.24 4.58
N ASN A 61 -5.00 -8.68 4.94
CA ASN A 61 -5.50 -10.02 4.67
C ASN A 61 -7.01 -10.00 4.37
N GLY A 62 -7.50 -11.07 3.72
CA GLY A 62 -8.92 -11.31 3.49
C GLY A 62 -9.34 -11.11 2.04
N SER A 63 -10.63 -10.97 1.78
CA SER A 63 -11.18 -10.73 0.44
C SER A 63 -12.51 -9.98 0.56
N TYR A 64 -12.71 -8.92 -0.23
CA TYR A 64 -13.96 -8.17 -0.20
C TYR A 64 -15.05 -8.82 -1.06
N LEU A 65 -15.64 -9.88 -0.52
CA LEU A 65 -16.61 -10.72 -1.25
C LEU A 65 -17.87 -9.97 -1.70
N MET A 66 -18.20 -8.83 -1.07
CA MET A 66 -19.32 -7.99 -1.52
C MET A 66 -19.08 -7.37 -2.90
N ASN A 67 -17.82 -7.16 -3.29
CA ASN A 67 -17.45 -6.68 -4.63
C ASN A 67 -17.24 -7.83 -5.64
N TYR A 68 -17.35 -9.09 -5.22
CA TYR A 68 -17.14 -10.25 -6.10
C TYR A 68 -18.46 -10.73 -6.72
N LEU A 69 -18.56 -10.58 -8.05
CA LEU A 69 -19.72 -11.02 -8.83
C LEU A 69 -19.69 -12.54 -9.10
N GLY A 70 -18.50 -13.11 -9.18
CA GLY A 70 -18.26 -14.49 -9.64
C GLY A 70 -17.14 -14.50 -10.68
N CYS A 71 -16.54 -15.66 -10.93
CA CYS A 71 -15.43 -15.75 -11.86
C CYS A 71 -15.93 -15.61 -13.30
N ALA A 72 -15.48 -14.60 -14.03
CA ALA A 72 -15.85 -14.41 -15.43
C ALA A 72 -15.29 -15.50 -16.36
N SER A 73 -14.26 -16.24 -15.93
CA SER A 73 -13.65 -17.30 -16.74
C SER A 73 -14.39 -18.63 -16.68
N CYS A 74 -14.94 -19.01 -15.52
CA CYS A 74 -15.64 -20.29 -15.34
C CYS A 74 -17.11 -20.14 -14.95
N HIS A 75 -17.57 -18.90 -14.75
CA HIS A 75 -18.92 -18.52 -14.35
C HIS A 75 -19.39 -19.10 -13.00
N GLN A 76 -18.47 -19.61 -12.19
CA GLN A 76 -18.75 -20.08 -10.84
C GLN A 76 -18.54 -18.95 -9.83
N ARG A 77 -19.44 -18.90 -8.84
CA ARG A 77 -19.39 -17.97 -7.71
C ARG A 77 -19.16 -18.74 -6.42
N ASP A 78 -18.01 -19.40 -6.35
CA ASP A 78 -17.50 -20.07 -5.14
C ASP A 78 -16.47 -19.19 -4.42
N PHE A 79 -15.79 -19.72 -3.41
CA PHE A 79 -14.76 -19.03 -2.64
C PHE A 79 -13.59 -18.52 -3.50
N VAL A 80 -13.04 -17.38 -3.09
CA VAL A 80 -11.80 -16.80 -3.60
C VAL A 80 -10.66 -17.27 -2.70
N LEU A 81 -9.62 -17.86 -3.31
CA LEU A 81 -8.41 -18.29 -2.62
C LEU A 81 -7.35 -17.19 -2.63
N ILE A 82 -6.46 -17.24 -1.66
CA ILE A 82 -5.25 -16.41 -1.61
C ILE A 82 -4.07 -17.28 -2.07
N SER A 83 -3.31 -16.80 -3.04
CA SER A 83 -2.11 -17.46 -3.56
C SER A 83 -0.96 -16.47 -3.72
N ASN A 84 0.26 -16.97 -3.93
CA ASN A 84 1.47 -16.17 -4.17
C ASN A 84 1.71 -15.07 -3.13
N LYS A 85 1.43 -15.37 -1.84
CA LYS A 85 1.65 -14.42 -0.75
C LYS A 85 3.15 -14.19 -0.55
N ALA A 86 3.56 -12.93 -0.53
CA ALA A 86 4.90 -12.48 -0.24
C ALA A 86 4.85 -11.28 0.72
N THR A 87 5.85 -11.21 1.59
CA THR A 87 6.07 -10.08 2.49
C THR A 87 7.49 -9.58 2.27
N GLU A 88 7.65 -8.27 2.11
CA GLU A 88 8.92 -7.58 1.92
C GLU A 88 9.05 -6.52 3.02
N ASP A 89 10.14 -6.57 3.79
CA ASP A 89 10.43 -5.62 4.87
C ASP A 89 11.74 -4.89 4.53
N ASP A 90 11.68 -3.56 4.36
CA ASP A 90 12.85 -2.72 4.06
C ASP A 90 12.76 -1.37 4.79
N ASP A 91 13.79 -1.02 5.55
CA ASP A 91 13.97 0.31 6.17
C ASP A 91 12.75 0.93 6.89
N GLY A 92 11.90 0.11 7.53
CA GLY A 92 10.71 0.58 8.27
C GLY A 92 9.43 0.67 7.42
N GLU A 93 9.46 0.12 6.22
CA GLU A 93 8.33 -0.17 5.36
C GLU A 93 8.13 -1.69 5.25
N GLU A 94 6.90 -2.16 5.42
CA GLU A 94 6.46 -3.54 5.22
C GLU A 94 5.44 -3.56 4.07
N ILE A 95 5.68 -4.41 3.08
CA ILE A 95 4.80 -4.59 1.92
C ILE A 95 4.32 -6.04 1.89
N VAL A 96 3.01 -6.23 1.94
CA VAL A 96 2.35 -7.53 1.79
C VAL A 96 1.67 -7.58 0.44
N THR A 97 2.00 -8.59 -0.37
CA THR A 97 1.36 -8.82 -1.66
C THR A 97 0.84 -10.24 -1.79
N TYR A 98 -0.32 -10.42 -2.43
CA TYR A 98 -0.86 -11.74 -2.77
C TYR A 98 -1.89 -11.64 -3.90
N ASP A 99 -2.23 -12.78 -4.50
CA ASP A 99 -3.21 -12.85 -5.57
C ASP A 99 -4.53 -13.47 -5.06
N HIS A 100 -5.64 -12.89 -5.47
CA HIS A 100 -6.97 -13.48 -5.35
C HIS A 100 -7.23 -14.40 -6.54
N VAL A 101 -7.48 -15.67 -6.26
CA VAL A 101 -7.57 -16.71 -7.27
C VAL A 101 -8.93 -17.42 -7.18
N CYS A 102 -9.58 -17.64 -8.32
CA CYS A 102 -10.80 -18.43 -8.37
C CYS A 102 -10.50 -19.90 -8.02
N LYS A 103 -11.15 -20.42 -6.99
CA LYS A 103 -11.01 -21.82 -6.55
C LYS A 103 -11.27 -22.87 -7.64
N ASN A 104 -12.09 -22.56 -8.64
CA ASN A 104 -12.55 -23.55 -9.62
C ASN A 104 -11.69 -23.66 -10.88
N CYS A 105 -10.91 -22.63 -11.21
CA CYS A 105 -10.18 -22.58 -12.48
C CYS A 105 -8.82 -21.87 -12.38
N ASP A 106 -8.38 -21.55 -11.15
CA ASP A 106 -7.15 -20.83 -10.85
C ASP A 106 -7.00 -19.48 -11.56
N HIS A 107 -8.13 -18.90 -12.01
CA HIS A 107 -8.17 -17.60 -12.63
C HIS A 107 -7.81 -16.51 -11.63
N VAL A 108 -6.81 -15.69 -11.94
CA VAL A 108 -6.40 -14.56 -11.11
C VAL A 108 -7.42 -13.43 -11.24
N ILE A 109 -8.18 -13.21 -10.18
CA ILE A 109 -9.23 -12.20 -10.08
C ILE A 109 -8.62 -10.81 -9.93
N ALA A 110 -7.73 -10.67 -8.94
CA ALA A 110 -7.09 -9.40 -8.60
C ALA A 110 -5.77 -9.66 -7.85
N ARG A 111 -4.87 -8.68 -7.89
CA ARG A 111 -3.71 -8.65 -7.00
C ARG A 111 -3.96 -7.68 -5.86
N HIS A 112 -3.62 -8.11 -4.66
CA HIS A 112 -3.68 -7.32 -3.44
C HIS A 112 -2.28 -6.85 -3.07
N GLU A 113 -2.20 -5.57 -2.75
CA GLU A 113 -1.00 -4.91 -2.25
C GLU A 113 -1.42 -4.10 -1.03
N TYR A 114 -0.75 -4.34 0.08
CA TYR A 114 -0.91 -3.62 1.33
C TYR A 114 0.48 -3.16 1.76
N THR A 115 0.58 -1.89 2.15
CA THR A 115 1.83 -1.32 2.64
C THR A 115 1.58 -0.70 4.00
N PHE A 116 2.49 -0.98 4.92
CA PHE A 116 2.62 -0.32 6.19
C PHE A 116 3.97 0.38 6.25
N SER A 117 4.02 1.62 6.73
CA SER A 117 5.29 2.29 6.97
C SER A 117 5.20 3.22 8.18
N VAL A 118 6.34 3.52 8.79
CA VAL A 118 6.45 4.54 9.83
C VAL A 118 7.21 5.73 9.30
N VAL A 119 6.51 6.85 9.12
CA VAL A 119 7.10 8.11 8.63
C VAL A 119 7.01 9.16 9.73
N ASP A 120 8.18 9.63 10.17
CA ASP A 120 8.33 10.57 11.29
C ASP A 120 7.63 10.06 12.57
N GLU A 121 6.45 10.58 12.93
CA GLU A 121 5.66 10.22 14.12
C GLU A 121 4.28 9.61 13.75
N TYR A 122 4.16 9.06 12.55
CA TYR A 122 2.91 8.50 12.03
C TYR A 122 3.13 7.10 11.46
N GLN A 123 2.14 6.23 11.70
CA GLN A 123 1.95 4.99 11.00
C GLN A 123 1.10 5.26 9.77
N GLU A 124 1.60 4.93 8.59
CA GLU A 124 0.91 5.08 7.31
C GLU A 124 0.53 3.70 6.77
N TYR A 125 -0.72 3.58 6.34
CA TYR A 125 -1.30 2.36 5.79
C TYR A 125 -1.85 2.66 4.42
N THR A 126 -1.48 1.85 3.44
CA THR A 126 -2.09 1.91 2.11
C THR A 126 -2.54 0.52 1.67
N MET A 127 -3.61 0.47 0.88
CA MET A 127 -4.10 -0.76 0.29
C MET A 127 -4.54 -0.49 -1.14
N LEU A 128 -4.11 -1.33 -2.07
CA LEU A 128 -4.51 -1.28 -3.47
C LEU A 128 -4.83 -2.68 -3.99
N CYS A 129 -6.11 -2.90 -4.30
CA CYS A 129 -6.59 -4.16 -4.86
C CYS A 129 -7.85 -3.93 -5.69
N MET A 130 -7.91 -4.53 -6.89
CA MET A 130 -9.08 -4.40 -7.76
C MET A 130 -10.35 -5.00 -7.13
N LEU A 131 -10.19 -6.08 -6.35
CA LEU A 131 -11.28 -6.72 -5.62
C LEU A 131 -11.55 -6.03 -4.27
N CYS A 132 -10.51 -5.85 -3.43
CA CYS A 132 -10.68 -5.37 -2.06
C CYS A 132 -10.93 -3.86 -1.96
N GLY A 133 -10.29 -3.09 -2.83
CA GLY A 133 -10.43 -1.64 -2.89
C GLY A 133 -9.12 -0.88 -2.81
N LYS A 134 -9.27 0.44 -2.77
CA LYS A 134 -8.21 1.40 -2.47
C LYS A 134 -8.52 2.08 -1.14
N ALA A 135 -7.52 2.20 -0.28
CA ALA A 135 -7.61 2.90 1.00
C ALA A 135 -6.24 3.46 1.40
N GLU A 136 -6.29 4.55 2.14
CA GLU A 136 -5.13 5.18 2.77
C GLU A 136 -5.54 5.61 4.19
N ASP A 137 -4.69 5.35 5.18
CA ASP A 137 -4.88 5.79 6.55
C ASP A 137 -3.56 6.24 7.18
N SER A 138 -3.65 7.16 8.14
CA SER A 138 -2.49 7.67 8.88
C SER A 138 -2.84 7.85 10.35
N ILE A 139 -2.11 7.20 11.24
CA ILE A 139 -2.37 7.21 12.68
C ILE A 139 -1.14 7.73 13.42
N SER A 140 -1.32 8.71 14.31
CA SER A 140 -0.20 9.19 15.14
C SER A 140 0.29 8.09 16.07
N VAL A 141 1.60 7.97 16.21
CA VAL A 141 2.23 7.08 17.20
C VAL A 141 2.34 7.74 18.58
N LEU A 142 2.01 9.03 18.67
CA LEU A 142 2.08 9.78 19.92
C LEU A 142 0.90 9.42 20.83
N PRO A 143 1.12 9.40 22.16
CA PRO A 143 0.05 9.15 23.13
C PRO A 143 -1.03 10.24 23.12
N ASP A 144 -0.65 11.50 22.84
CA ASP A 144 -1.57 12.62 22.63
C ASP A 144 -1.40 13.15 21.20
N ASP A 145 -2.28 12.73 20.29
CA ASP A 145 -2.26 13.21 18.89
C ASP A 145 -2.55 14.72 18.86
N PRO A 146 -1.59 15.58 18.45
CA PRO A 146 -1.77 17.04 18.44
C PRO A 146 -2.93 17.48 17.55
N ARG A 147 -3.30 16.68 16.54
CA ARG A 147 -4.39 16.96 15.60
C ARG A 147 -5.77 16.63 16.17
N GLN A 148 -5.83 15.73 17.16
CA GLN A 148 -7.06 15.34 17.86
C GLN A 148 -7.26 16.09 19.17
N SER A 149 -6.37 17.02 19.50
CA SER A 149 -6.56 17.95 20.61
C SER A 149 -7.75 18.87 20.30
N ALA A 150 -8.95 18.41 20.64
CA ALA A 150 -10.12 19.28 20.70
C ALA A 150 -9.82 20.36 21.76
N PRO A 151 -10.13 21.64 21.50
CA PRO A 151 -10.13 22.62 22.56
C PRO A 151 -11.17 22.15 23.59
N LEU A 152 -10.70 21.72 24.75
CA LEU A 152 -11.55 21.77 25.92
C LEU A 152 -11.70 23.26 26.21
N PHE A 153 -12.93 23.76 26.05
CA PHE A 153 -13.42 25.13 26.25
C PHE A 153 -13.41 26.04 25.00
#